data_AF-A0A178Z4E3-F1
#
_entry.id   AF-A0A178Z4E3-F1
#
_cell.length_a   1.000
_cell.length_b   1.000
_cell.length_c   1.000
_cell.angle_alpha   90.00
_cell.angle_beta   90.00
_cell.angle_gamma   90.00
#
_symmetry.space_group_name_H-M   'P 1'
#
loop_
_entity.id
_entity.type
_entity.pdbx_description
1 polymer ?
#
loop_
_entity_poly.entity_id
_entity_poly.type
_entity_poly.pdbx_seq_one_letter_code
_entity_poly.pdbx_strand_id
1 'polypeptide(L)'
;MIVCQVIAAVQAAFAREDIVFCVVEEVALNYYNVPRILNTLGICVPHSQLDAAARLINARNDVFVRTAWTDAHPDWKKPYPRFEAFIEEDYLTLVIFSDTHFHLQPLKHSIVDRSAYSTARTAFSTEFNFSTDLSELSRIPVPRLSSLLQGLLRGVCEAQDTYSAVCVEQLVDGMVLSEAWCNTHLNCGREEELKYVLGVIGTRPQRQNPFLESDYHCQDDRELMMIPGTQEPVHDQEETSENRQSWTSAFQQACLFALALFRSTMPRLKPHENSVSFQYISDLHLESQQTYDFEIPQVSPYLVLAGDVGRLKDYSKYLEFLIVQCQRFWRVFLVLGNHEFYGISRQEGLEVARSLELKRCLGGKLTVLKRTQFHLNRRIAILGCTLHTSIPSESELWP
;
A
#
# COMPACT_ATOMS: atom_id res chain seq x y z
N MET A 1 1.01 -4.59 -8.45
CA MET A 1 0.51 -5.81 -9.10
C MET A 1 -0.22 -6.74 -8.13
N ILE A 2 0.43 -7.24 -7.07
CA ILE A 2 -0.20 -8.21 -6.15
C ILE A 2 -1.56 -7.76 -5.59
N VAL A 3 -1.75 -6.47 -5.31
CA VAL A 3 -3.03 -5.93 -4.81
C VAL A 3 -4.20 -6.29 -5.74
N CYS A 4 -4.06 -6.01 -7.04
CA CYS A 4 -5.11 -6.31 -8.02
C CYS A 4 -5.37 -7.81 -8.13
N GLN A 5 -4.31 -8.63 -8.05
CA GLN A 5 -4.42 -10.09 -8.10
C GLN A 5 -5.12 -10.66 -6.86
N VAL A 6 -4.80 -10.15 -5.67
CA VAL A 6 -5.45 -10.55 -4.42
C VAL A 6 -6.92 -10.13 -4.44
N ILE A 7 -7.23 -8.92 -4.91
CA ILE A 7 -8.62 -8.45 -5.08
C ILE A 7 -9.38 -9.35 -6.06
N ALA A 8 -8.77 -9.72 -7.20
CA ALA A 8 -9.37 -10.65 -8.15
C ALA A 8 -9.60 -12.05 -7.54
N ALA A 9 -8.67 -12.53 -6.70
CA ALA A 9 -8.83 -13.79 -5.98
C ALA A 9 -9.97 -13.73 -4.93
N VAL A 10 -10.12 -12.60 -4.23
CA VAL A 10 -11.25 -12.32 -3.34
C VAL A 10 -12.56 -12.31 -4.11
N GLN A 11 -12.63 -11.58 -5.24
CA GLN A 11 -13.80 -11.54 -6.14
C GLN A 11 -14.21 -12.95 -6.57
N ALA A 12 -13.26 -13.76 -7.03
CA ALA A 12 -13.51 -15.13 -7.44
C ALA A 12 -14.01 -16.03 -6.29
N ALA A 13 -13.53 -15.80 -5.06
CA ALA A 13 -13.99 -16.53 -3.89
C ALA A 13 -15.43 -16.16 -3.50
N PHE A 14 -15.79 -14.89 -3.62
CA PHE A 14 -17.09 -14.35 -3.21
C PHE A 14 -18.19 -14.51 -4.26
N ALA A 15 -17.84 -14.62 -5.55
CA ALA A 15 -18.78 -14.71 -6.65
C ALA A 15 -19.82 -15.84 -6.53
N ARG A 16 -19.52 -16.93 -5.81
CA ARG A 16 -20.45 -18.06 -5.64
C ARG A 16 -21.61 -17.76 -4.69
N GLU A 17 -21.38 -16.87 -3.72
CA GLU A 17 -22.31 -16.57 -2.61
C GLU A 17 -22.81 -15.12 -2.67
N ASP A 18 -22.54 -14.43 -3.78
CA ASP A 18 -22.91 -13.03 -4.04
C ASP A 18 -22.53 -12.08 -2.88
N ILE A 19 -21.35 -12.32 -2.29
CA ILE A 19 -20.84 -11.47 -1.20
C ILE A 19 -20.24 -10.21 -1.82
N VAL A 20 -20.93 -9.09 -1.58
CA VAL A 20 -20.42 -7.76 -1.88
C VAL A 20 -19.29 -7.42 -0.91
N PHE A 21 -18.22 -6.82 -1.41
CA PHE A 21 -17.15 -6.30 -0.57
C PHE A 21 -16.63 -4.98 -1.11
N CYS A 22 -15.97 -4.22 -0.24
CA CYS A 22 -15.34 -2.95 -0.56
C CYS A 22 -13.93 -2.92 0.02
N VAL A 23 -12.98 -2.30 -0.66
CA VAL A 23 -11.67 -2.00 -0.07
C VAL A 23 -11.81 -0.87 0.96
N VAL A 24 -11.02 -0.94 2.02
CA VAL A 24 -11.01 0.01 3.14
C VAL A 24 -9.55 0.28 3.56
N GLU A 25 -9.36 1.10 4.59
CA GLU A 25 -8.04 1.51 5.09
C GLU A 25 -7.17 2.18 3.98
N GLU A 26 -5.90 1.79 3.86
CA GLU A 26 -4.93 2.44 2.99
C GLU A 26 -5.34 2.45 1.52
N VAL A 27 -5.94 1.37 1.00
CA VAL A 27 -6.34 1.29 -0.41
C VAL A 27 -7.44 2.30 -0.73
N ALA A 28 -8.41 2.48 0.17
CA ALA A 28 -9.46 3.48 -0.01
C ALA A 28 -8.91 4.91 0.10
N LEU A 29 -7.95 5.15 0.99
CA LEU A 29 -7.25 6.42 1.13
C LEU A 29 -6.38 6.75 -0.10
N ASN A 30 -5.64 5.77 -0.62
CA ASN A 30 -4.86 5.91 -1.86
C ASN A 30 -5.75 6.23 -3.06
N TYR A 31 -6.96 5.64 -3.13
CA TYR A 31 -7.92 5.95 -4.19
C TYR A 31 -8.31 7.44 -4.19
N TYR A 32 -8.41 8.04 -3.01
CA TYR A 32 -8.71 9.46 -2.78
C TYR A 32 -7.47 10.28 -2.42
N ASN A 33 -6.38 10.05 -3.16
CA ASN A 33 -5.21 10.93 -3.18
C ASN A 33 -4.51 11.16 -1.84
N VAL A 34 -4.60 10.17 -0.94
CA VAL A 34 -3.81 10.17 0.30
C VAL A 34 -2.60 9.22 0.12
N PRO A 35 -1.37 9.72 0.29
CA PRO A 35 -0.16 8.90 0.12
C PRO A 35 0.04 7.98 1.34
N ARG A 36 -0.58 6.80 1.30
CA ARG A 36 -0.39 5.72 2.28
C ARG A 36 0.48 4.60 1.71
N ILE A 37 1.36 4.07 2.55
CA ILE A 37 2.13 2.86 2.25
C ILE A 37 1.25 1.65 2.57
N LEU A 38 0.96 0.84 1.56
CA LEU A 38 0.15 -0.36 1.72
C LEU A 38 0.97 -1.51 2.32
N ASN A 39 0.70 -1.84 3.58
CA ASN A 39 1.24 -3.04 4.25
C ASN A 39 0.19 -4.13 4.45
N THR A 40 -1.09 -3.78 4.38
CA THR A 40 -2.22 -4.68 4.62
C THR A 40 -3.37 -4.25 3.72
N LEU A 41 -3.96 -5.20 3.01
CA LEU A 41 -5.19 -5.01 2.28
C LEU A 41 -6.37 -5.20 3.23
N GLY A 42 -7.02 -4.10 3.60
CA GLY A 42 -8.30 -4.13 4.28
C GLY A 42 -9.44 -4.25 3.27
N ILE A 43 -10.33 -5.22 3.48
CA ILE A 43 -11.66 -5.25 2.83
C ILE A 43 -12.74 -5.29 3.89
N CYS A 44 -13.93 -4.76 3.61
CA CYS A 44 -15.11 -5.00 4.43
C CYS A 44 -16.19 -5.74 3.64
N VAL A 45 -17.01 -6.49 4.36
CA VAL A 45 -18.18 -7.23 3.87
C VAL A 45 -19.38 -6.93 4.79
N PRO A 46 -20.63 -7.18 4.36
CA PRO A 46 -21.78 -7.08 5.25
C PRO A 46 -21.56 -7.86 6.54
N HIS A 47 -21.86 -7.25 7.69
CA HIS A 47 -21.66 -7.88 9.01
C HIS A 47 -22.21 -9.31 9.09
N SER A 48 -23.42 -9.52 8.55
CA SER A 48 -24.09 -10.82 8.50
C SER A 48 -23.36 -11.88 7.66
N GLN A 49 -22.46 -11.47 6.78
CA GLN A 49 -21.72 -12.34 5.87
C GLN A 49 -20.24 -12.50 6.25
N LEU A 50 -19.77 -11.86 7.34
CA LEU A 50 -18.36 -11.89 7.74
C LEU A 50 -17.82 -13.33 7.91
N ASP A 51 -18.55 -14.19 8.61
CA ASP A 51 -18.13 -15.58 8.81
C ASP A 51 -18.15 -16.38 7.51
N ALA A 52 -19.11 -16.10 6.61
CA ALA A 52 -19.18 -16.75 5.30
C ALA A 52 -18.00 -16.34 4.43
N ALA A 53 -17.70 -15.04 4.36
CA ALA A 53 -16.55 -14.48 3.65
C ALA A 53 -15.24 -15.10 4.14
N ALA A 54 -15.04 -15.17 5.46
CA ALA A 54 -13.85 -15.79 6.04
C ALA A 54 -13.70 -17.27 5.66
N ARG A 55 -14.80 -18.04 5.65
CA ARG A 55 -14.79 -19.44 5.22
C ARG A 55 -14.43 -19.60 3.74
N LEU A 56 -14.97 -18.75 2.86
CA LEU A 56 -14.69 -18.79 1.42
C LEU A 56 -13.24 -18.46 1.10
N ILE A 57 -12.68 -17.42 1.73
CA ILE A 57 -11.26 -17.08 1.60
C ILE A 57 -10.40 -18.22 2.13
N ASN A 58 -10.72 -18.79 3.30
CA ASN A 58 -9.99 -19.91 3.86
C ASN A 58 -10.05 -21.19 2.99
N ALA A 59 -11.13 -21.37 2.22
CA ALA A 59 -11.27 -22.49 1.28
C ALA A 59 -10.37 -22.35 0.05
N ARG A 60 -9.96 -21.12 -0.30
CA ARG A 60 -8.97 -20.82 -1.35
C ARG A 60 -7.54 -20.90 -0.79
N ASN A 61 -7.20 -22.06 -0.25
CA ASN A 61 -5.89 -22.34 0.36
C ASN A 61 -4.72 -22.39 -0.64
N ASP A 62 -5.03 -22.35 -1.93
CA ASP A 62 -4.08 -22.13 -3.02
C ASP A 62 -3.48 -20.72 -3.00
N VAL A 63 -4.24 -19.74 -2.50
CA VAL A 63 -3.86 -18.32 -2.44
C VAL A 63 -3.73 -17.84 -1.00
N PHE A 64 -4.65 -18.19 -0.12
CA PHE A 64 -4.77 -17.61 1.21
C PHE A 64 -4.41 -18.59 2.32
N VAL A 65 -3.66 -18.12 3.30
CA VAL A 65 -3.36 -18.85 4.54
C VAL A 65 -3.89 -18.05 5.71
N ARG A 66 -4.81 -18.63 6.48
CA ARG A 66 -5.32 -18.00 7.70
C ARG A 66 -4.19 -17.88 8.73
N THR A 67 -4.05 -16.70 9.31
CA THR A 67 -3.01 -16.43 10.31
C THR A 67 -3.61 -15.88 11.60
N ALA A 68 -2.95 -16.17 12.71
CA ALA A 68 -3.34 -15.65 14.01
C ALA A 68 -2.82 -14.23 14.20
N TRP A 69 -3.57 -13.44 14.98
CA TRP A 69 -3.07 -12.20 15.53
C TRP A 69 -2.04 -12.48 16.62
N THR A 70 -1.10 -11.55 16.80
CA THR A 70 -0.08 -11.57 17.86
C THR A 70 -0.13 -10.27 18.66
N ASP A 71 0.56 -10.22 19.78
CA ASP A 71 0.63 -9.03 20.64
C ASP A 71 1.30 -7.82 19.98
N ALA A 72 2.03 -8.04 18.88
CA ALA A 72 2.61 -6.96 18.08
C ALA A 72 1.57 -6.20 17.24
N HIS A 73 0.35 -6.74 17.09
CA HIS A 73 -0.69 -6.16 16.23
C HIS A 73 -1.69 -5.31 17.03
N PRO A 74 -2.32 -4.31 16.39
CA PRO A 74 -3.34 -3.47 17.03
C PRO A 74 -4.55 -4.28 17.51
N ASP A 75 -4.96 -4.06 18.76
CA ASP A 75 -6.06 -4.80 19.39
C ASP A 75 -7.39 -4.69 18.63
N TRP A 76 -7.67 -3.53 18.04
CA TRP A 76 -8.92 -3.29 17.32
C TRP A 76 -9.06 -4.12 16.03
N LYS A 77 -7.96 -4.61 15.45
CA LYS A 77 -8.00 -5.51 14.28
C LYS A 77 -8.21 -6.98 14.69
N LYS A 78 -7.87 -7.35 15.93
CA LYS A 78 -7.89 -8.75 16.41
C LYS A 78 -9.23 -9.47 16.32
N PRO A 79 -10.40 -8.80 16.42
CA PRO A 79 -11.70 -9.44 16.19
C PRO A 79 -11.90 -9.94 14.76
N TYR A 80 -11.14 -9.44 13.79
CA TYR A 80 -11.37 -9.68 12.37
C TYR A 80 -10.48 -10.80 11.80
N PRO A 81 -10.98 -11.62 10.87
CA PRO A 81 -10.19 -12.63 10.18
C PRO A 81 -8.98 -12.05 9.44
N ARG A 82 -7.80 -12.62 9.71
CA ARG A 82 -6.53 -12.27 9.06
C ARG A 82 -6.01 -13.42 8.21
N PHE A 83 -5.52 -13.09 7.03
CA PHE A 83 -4.94 -14.02 6.07
C PHE A 83 -3.64 -13.44 5.50
N GLU A 84 -2.74 -14.31 5.09
CA GLU A 84 -1.65 -13.96 4.17
C GLU A 84 -2.03 -14.50 2.80
N ALA A 85 -2.07 -13.62 1.81
CA ALA A 85 -2.25 -13.98 0.41
C ALA A 85 -0.89 -14.17 -0.25
N PHE A 86 -0.73 -15.24 -1.02
CA PHE A 86 0.49 -15.54 -1.77
C PHE A 86 0.12 -15.75 -3.24
N ILE A 87 0.60 -14.86 -4.12
CA ILE A 87 0.35 -14.92 -5.57
C ILE A 87 1.66 -14.61 -6.27
N GLU A 88 2.04 -15.45 -7.25
CA GLU A 88 3.19 -15.21 -8.13
C GLU A 88 4.46 -14.76 -7.40
N GLU A 89 4.74 -15.38 -6.25
CA GLU A 89 5.93 -15.14 -5.43
C GLU A 89 5.94 -13.87 -4.57
N ASP A 90 4.90 -13.05 -4.63
CA ASP A 90 4.64 -11.95 -3.70
C ASP A 90 3.72 -12.40 -2.54
N TYR A 91 3.71 -11.62 -1.46
CA TYR A 91 2.74 -11.78 -0.38
C TYR A 91 2.09 -10.46 0.04
N LEU A 92 0.84 -10.54 0.48
CA LEU A 92 0.08 -9.40 0.99
C LEU A 92 -0.82 -9.86 2.12
N THR A 93 -0.76 -9.18 3.27
CA THR A 93 -1.69 -9.46 4.37
C THR A 93 -3.09 -8.96 3.99
N LEU A 94 -4.09 -9.81 4.14
CA LEU A 94 -5.52 -9.49 3.95
C LEU A 94 -6.23 -9.51 5.31
N VAL A 95 -7.03 -8.49 5.59
CA VAL A 95 -7.92 -8.45 6.75
C VAL A 95 -9.36 -8.23 6.27
N ILE A 96 -10.29 -9.05 6.75
CA ILE A 96 -11.70 -8.98 6.39
C ILE A 96 -12.48 -8.36 7.55
N PHE A 97 -12.92 -7.12 7.36
CA PHE A 97 -13.69 -6.36 8.34
C PHE A 97 -15.19 -6.51 8.13
N SER A 98 -15.95 -6.20 9.18
CA SER A 98 -17.37 -5.93 9.08
C SER A 98 -17.58 -4.52 8.53
N ASP A 99 -18.56 -4.32 7.64
CA ASP A 99 -18.99 -2.98 7.20
C ASP A 99 -19.43 -2.09 8.38
N THR A 100 -19.84 -2.66 9.51
CA THR A 100 -20.24 -1.91 10.73
C THR A 100 -19.08 -1.20 11.36
N HIS A 101 -17.87 -1.71 11.16
CA HIS A 101 -16.67 -1.10 11.71
C HIS A 101 -16.38 0.26 11.09
N PHE A 102 -16.66 0.41 9.79
CA PHE A 102 -16.43 1.64 9.04
C PHE A 102 -17.73 2.41 8.77
N HIS A 103 -18.85 1.97 9.35
CA HIS A 103 -20.19 2.55 9.15
C HIS A 103 -20.60 2.68 7.67
N LEU A 104 -20.26 1.66 6.86
CA LEU A 104 -20.56 1.64 5.42
C LEU A 104 -21.85 0.88 5.09
N GLN A 105 -22.79 0.74 6.03
CA GLN A 105 -24.08 0.12 5.72
C GLN A 105 -25.01 1.04 4.94
N PRO A 106 -25.84 0.48 4.04
CA PRO A 106 -25.71 -0.83 3.41
C PRO A 106 -24.55 -0.84 2.41
N LEU A 107 -23.64 -1.81 2.50
CA LEU A 107 -22.36 -1.77 1.76
C LEU A 107 -22.51 -1.58 0.24
N LYS A 108 -23.51 -2.20 -0.37
CA LYS A 108 -23.81 -2.06 -1.80
C LYS A 108 -24.03 -0.62 -2.26
N HIS A 109 -24.56 0.24 -1.39
CA HIS A 109 -24.86 1.64 -1.72
C HIS A 109 -23.70 2.58 -1.38
N SER A 110 -22.73 2.10 -0.61
CA SER A 110 -21.51 2.84 -0.29
C SER A 110 -20.40 2.61 -1.30
N ILE A 111 -20.56 1.69 -2.26
CA ILE A 111 -19.56 1.42 -3.31
C ILE A 111 -19.86 2.29 -4.54
N VAL A 112 -18.80 2.80 -5.18
CA VAL A 112 -18.88 3.59 -6.41
C VAL A 112 -19.50 2.80 -7.56
N ASP A 113 -20.56 3.34 -8.19
CA ASP A 113 -21.12 2.76 -9.41
C ASP A 113 -20.33 3.24 -10.64
N ARG A 114 -19.42 2.39 -11.09
CA ARG A 114 -18.54 2.71 -12.22
C ARG A 114 -19.24 2.66 -13.57
N SER A 115 -20.43 2.06 -13.67
CA SER A 115 -21.19 2.05 -14.92
C SER A 115 -21.64 3.45 -15.33
N ALA A 116 -21.75 4.37 -14.37
CA ALA A 116 -22.06 5.78 -14.62
C ALA A 116 -20.87 6.57 -15.21
N TYR A 117 -19.65 6.04 -15.17
CA TYR A 117 -18.43 6.73 -15.60
C TYR A 117 -17.92 6.17 -16.93
N SER A 118 -17.82 7.01 -17.97
CA SER A 118 -17.25 6.65 -19.27
C SER A 118 -15.80 6.16 -19.14
N THR A 119 -15.49 4.99 -19.71
CA THR A 119 -14.15 4.37 -19.71
C THR A 119 -13.07 5.21 -20.41
N ALA A 120 -13.45 6.18 -21.23
CA ALA A 120 -12.51 7.00 -22.00
C ALA A 120 -11.86 8.14 -21.19
N ARG A 121 -12.33 8.44 -19.97
CA ARG A 121 -11.87 9.58 -19.16
C ARG A 121 -11.80 9.32 -17.65
N THR A 122 -11.70 8.07 -17.22
CA THR A 122 -11.67 7.78 -15.78
C THR A 122 -10.37 8.31 -15.16
N ALA A 123 -10.49 9.40 -14.38
CA ALA A 123 -9.38 9.90 -13.58
C ALA A 123 -9.14 8.95 -12.39
N PHE A 124 -7.87 8.73 -12.09
CA PHE A 124 -7.42 8.02 -10.89
C PHE A 124 -6.44 8.92 -10.15
N SER A 125 -6.36 8.76 -8.83
CA SER A 125 -5.27 9.36 -8.06
C SER A 125 -3.94 8.74 -8.47
N THR A 126 -2.87 9.55 -8.48
CA THR A 126 -1.48 9.09 -8.61
C THR A 126 -1.05 8.13 -7.51
N GLU A 127 -1.70 8.19 -6.34
CA GLU A 127 -1.46 7.30 -5.21
C GLU A 127 -2.12 5.92 -5.40
N PHE A 128 -3.06 5.79 -6.35
CA PHE A 128 -3.77 4.54 -6.65
C PHE A 128 -3.09 3.74 -7.79
N ASN A 129 -1.78 3.52 -7.66
CA ASN A 129 -0.90 3.02 -8.72
C ASN A 129 -0.67 1.49 -8.68
N PHE A 130 -1.70 0.71 -8.30
CA PHE A 130 -1.55 -0.74 -8.09
C PHE A 130 -1.37 -1.58 -9.36
N SER A 131 -1.72 -1.02 -10.53
CA SER A 131 -1.55 -1.61 -11.86
C SER A 131 -1.39 -0.51 -12.91
N THR A 132 -0.71 -0.82 -14.01
CA THR A 132 -0.69 0.04 -15.21
C THR A 132 -1.90 -0.22 -16.13
N ASP A 133 -2.63 -1.32 -15.89
CA ASP A 133 -3.89 -1.63 -16.59
C ASP A 133 -5.06 -0.94 -15.87
N LEU A 134 -5.57 0.13 -16.48
CA LEU A 134 -6.72 0.87 -15.98
C LEU A 134 -7.97 -0.01 -15.86
N SER A 135 -8.09 -1.09 -16.65
CA SER A 135 -9.20 -2.03 -16.54
C SER A 135 -9.13 -2.86 -15.26
N GLU A 136 -7.93 -3.18 -14.76
CA GLU A 136 -7.77 -3.86 -13.47
C GLU A 136 -8.09 -2.94 -12.32
N LEU A 137 -7.55 -1.71 -12.34
CA LEU A 137 -7.91 -0.67 -11.38
C LEU A 137 -9.41 -0.36 -11.42
N SER A 138 -10.05 -0.51 -12.58
CA SER A 138 -11.47 -0.27 -12.73
C SER A 138 -12.34 -1.28 -11.97
N ARG A 139 -11.84 -2.49 -11.74
CA ARG A 139 -12.58 -3.58 -11.09
C ARG A 139 -12.49 -3.56 -9.57
N ILE A 140 -11.66 -2.71 -8.99
CA ILE A 140 -11.51 -2.61 -7.54
C ILE A 140 -12.76 -1.94 -6.95
N PRO A 141 -13.52 -2.61 -6.06
CA PRO A 141 -14.68 -2.01 -5.42
C PRO A 141 -14.23 -1.03 -4.34
N VAL A 142 -14.42 0.25 -4.60
CA VAL A 142 -14.00 1.37 -3.75
C VAL A 142 -15.21 2.08 -3.14
N PRO A 143 -15.10 2.64 -1.93
CA PRO A 143 -16.22 3.33 -1.32
C PRO A 143 -16.40 4.70 -1.99
N ARG A 144 -17.63 5.22 -2.06
CA ARG A 144 -17.91 6.62 -2.37
C ARG A 144 -17.20 7.52 -1.36
N LEU A 145 -16.71 8.68 -1.79
CA LEU A 145 -15.96 9.58 -0.91
C LEU A 145 -16.82 10.08 0.24
N SER A 146 -18.07 10.40 -0.05
CA SER A 146 -19.09 10.80 0.93
C SER A 146 -19.30 9.73 2.00
N SER A 147 -19.47 8.47 1.59
CA SER A 147 -19.67 7.34 2.50
C SER A 147 -18.43 7.05 3.34
N LEU A 148 -17.24 7.07 2.73
CA LEU A 148 -15.96 6.89 3.43
C LEU A 148 -15.76 7.98 4.49
N LEU A 149 -15.92 9.25 4.10
CA LEU A 149 -15.72 10.38 5.00
C LEU A 149 -16.76 10.39 6.14
N GLN A 150 -18.04 10.16 5.83
CA GLN A 150 -19.10 10.08 6.84
C GLN A 150 -18.80 8.97 7.86
N GLY A 151 -18.35 7.80 7.40
CA GLY A 151 -18.03 6.68 8.28
C GLY A 151 -16.86 6.99 9.23
N LEU A 152 -15.81 7.64 8.73
CA LEU A 152 -14.69 8.09 9.55
C LEU A 152 -15.11 9.16 10.56
N LEU A 153 -15.89 10.16 10.14
CA LEU A 153 -16.42 11.19 11.04
C LEU A 153 -17.25 10.59 12.17
N ARG A 154 -18.07 9.60 11.84
CA ARG A 154 -18.84 8.86 12.84
C ARG A 154 -17.95 8.12 13.83
N GLY A 155 -16.89 7.47 13.37
CA GLY A 155 -15.87 6.86 14.24
C GLY A 155 -15.22 7.87 15.20
N VAL A 156 -14.96 9.09 14.73
CA VAL A 156 -14.44 10.18 15.57
C VAL A 156 -15.48 10.62 16.62
N CYS A 157 -16.70 10.94 16.18
CA CYS A 157 -17.71 11.54 17.05
C CYS A 157 -18.30 10.53 18.05
N GLU A 158 -18.54 9.28 17.64
CA GLU A 158 -19.17 8.26 18.49
C GLU A 158 -18.15 7.49 19.35
N ALA A 159 -16.93 7.25 18.84
CA ALA A 159 -15.94 6.39 19.50
C ALA A 159 -14.62 7.08 19.86
N GLN A 160 -14.46 8.38 19.56
CA GLN A 160 -13.20 9.13 19.76
C GLN A 160 -12.00 8.44 19.09
N ASP A 161 -12.23 7.80 17.94
CA ASP A 161 -11.20 7.06 17.24
C ASP A 161 -10.14 7.99 16.64
N THR A 162 -8.93 7.92 17.19
CA THR A 162 -7.78 8.69 16.73
C THR A 162 -7.33 8.29 15.32
N TYR A 163 -7.50 7.01 14.93
CA TYR A 163 -7.19 6.58 13.56
C TYR A 163 -8.12 7.27 12.56
N SER A 164 -9.43 7.26 12.83
CA SER A 164 -10.41 7.95 12.02
C SER A 164 -10.14 9.45 11.94
N ALA A 165 -9.77 10.10 13.05
CA ALA A 165 -9.43 11.53 13.06
C ALA A 165 -8.28 11.88 12.09
N VAL A 166 -7.21 11.07 12.12
CA VAL A 166 -6.07 11.23 11.19
C VAL A 166 -6.51 10.98 9.74
N CYS A 167 -7.36 9.99 9.49
CA CYS A 167 -7.85 9.71 8.14
C CYS A 167 -8.76 10.82 7.59
N VAL A 168 -9.60 11.44 8.44
CA VAL A 168 -10.41 12.61 8.08
C VAL A 168 -9.50 13.77 7.67
N GLU A 169 -8.50 14.10 8.48
CA GLU A 169 -7.55 15.17 8.16
C GLU A 169 -6.87 14.94 6.81
N GLN A 170 -6.39 13.73 6.58
CA GLN A 170 -5.71 13.38 5.35
C GLN A 170 -6.61 13.36 4.12
N LEU A 171 -7.86 12.91 4.23
CA LEU A 171 -8.82 12.99 3.12
C LEU A 171 -9.19 14.44 2.81
N VAL A 172 -9.40 15.25 3.84
CA VAL A 172 -9.67 16.69 3.71
C VAL A 172 -8.54 17.38 2.96
N ASP A 173 -7.29 17.06 3.27
CA ASP A 173 -6.13 17.69 2.66
C ASP A 173 -5.81 17.08 1.27
N GLY A 174 -5.87 15.75 1.13
CA GLY A 174 -5.56 15.02 -0.11
C GLY A 174 -6.57 15.24 -1.24
N MET A 175 -7.86 15.42 -0.90
CA MET A 175 -8.92 15.73 -1.86
C MET A 175 -9.29 17.21 -1.90
N VAL A 176 -8.60 18.05 -1.14
CA VAL A 176 -8.82 19.51 -1.08
C VAL A 176 -10.30 19.84 -0.81
N LEU A 177 -10.92 19.12 0.14
CA LEU A 177 -12.36 19.23 0.40
C LEU A 177 -12.75 20.64 0.86
N SER A 178 -13.88 21.14 0.37
CA SER A 178 -14.40 22.45 0.76
C SER A 178 -15.62 22.32 1.66
N GLU A 179 -15.91 23.38 2.41
CA GLU A 179 -17.16 23.50 3.15
C GLU A 179 -18.38 23.29 2.24
N ALA A 180 -18.38 23.84 1.03
CA ALA A 180 -19.45 23.67 0.06
C ALA A 180 -19.62 22.19 -0.35
N TRP A 181 -18.51 21.47 -0.57
CA TRP A 181 -18.55 20.04 -0.88
C TRP A 181 -19.15 19.24 0.29
N CYS A 182 -18.69 19.49 1.52
CA CYS A 182 -19.18 18.79 2.72
C CYS A 182 -20.68 19.00 2.93
N ASN A 183 -21.16 20.25 2.83
CA ASN A 183 -22.60 20.55 2.97
C ASN A 183 -23.47 19.89 1.89
N THR A 184 -22.90 19.63 0.71
CA THR A 184 -23.64 19.04 -0.42
C THR A 184 -23.70 17.52 -0.34
N HIS A 185 -22.63 16.86 0.14
CA HIS A 185 -22.46 15.41 -0.01
C HIS A 185 -22.58 14.62 1.29
N LEU A 186 -22.43 15.26 2.45
CA LEU A 186 -22.59 14.63 3.76
C LEU A 186 -24.03 14.72 4.26
N ASN A 187 -24.39 13.84 5.19
CA ASN A 187 -25.73 13.77 5.75
C ASN A 187 -26.03 15.02 6.60
N CYS A 188 -27.03 15.81 6.17
CA CYS A 188 -27.45 17.06 6.83
C CYS A 188 -27.99 16.87 8.26
N GLY A 189 -28.38 15.66 8.66
CA GLY A 189 -28.84 15.35 10.02
C GLY A 189 -27.70 15.11 11.03
N ARG A 190 -26.43 15.24 10.62
CA ARG A 190 -25.24 14.96 11.44
C ARG A 190 -24.43 16.23 11.72
N GLU A 191 -25.04 17.17 12.44
CA GLU A 191 -24.44 18.50 12.70
C GLU A 191 -23.07 18.43 13.40
N GLU A 192 -22.88 17.53 14.37
CA GLU A 192 -21.59 17.38 15.07
C GLU A 192 -20.48 16.86 14.15
N GLU A 193 -20.80 15.92 13.26
CA GLU A 193 -19.86 15.37 12.28
C GLU A 193 -19.48 16.44 11.24
N LEU A 194 -20.47 17.20 10.76
CA LEU A 194 -20.23 18.34 9.86
C LEU A 194 -19.38 19.43 10.54
N LYS A 195 -19.70 19.81 11.77
CA LYS A 195 -18.94 20.79 12.54
C LYS A 195 -17.49 20.35 12.74
N TYR A 196 -17.25 19.07 13.00
CA TYR A 196 -15.91 18.53 13.13
C TYR A 196 -15.11 18.69 11.83
N VAL A 197 -15.63 18.23 10.68
CA VAL A 197 -14.91 18.32 9.41
C VAL A 197 -14.65 19.77 8.98
N LEU A 198 -15.58 20.69 9.25
CA LEU A 198 -15.38 22.11 8.99
C LEU A 198 -14.25 22.69 9.85
N GLY A 199 -14.12 22.26 11.11
CA GLY A 199 -12.97 22.60 11.96
C GLY A 199 -11.64 22.08 11.41
N VAL A 200 -11.63 20.86 10.87
CA VAL A 200 -10.46 20.27 10.19
C VAL A 200 -10.09 21.07 8.94
N ILE A 201 -11.08 21.47 8.12
CA ILE A 201 -10.86 22.33 6.95
C ILE A 201 -10.26 23.68 7.36
N GLY A 202 -10.81 24.31 8.42
CA GLY A 202 -10.33 25.61 8.91
C GLY A 202 -8.89 25.60 9.44
N THR A 203 -8.37 24.44 9.81
CA THR A 203 -6.99 24.25 10.30
C THR A 203 -5.99 23.87 9.19
N ARG A 204 -6.46 23.61 7.96
CA ARG A 204 -5.60 23.25 6.81
C ARG A 204 -4.42 24.21 6.57
N PRO A 205 -4.57 25.55 6.64
CA PRO A 205 -3.44 26.46 6.42
C PRO A 205 -2.28 26.27 7.41
N GLN A 206 -2.54 25.66 8.57
CA GLN A 206 -1.51 25.40 9.60
C GLN A 206 -0.75 24.09 9.33
N ARG A 207 -1.30 23.20 8.49
CA ARG A 207 -0.73 21.91 8.12
C ARG A 207 -0.02 21.91 6.76
N GLN A 208 -0.31 22.90 5.93
CA GLN A 208 0.44 23.13 4.71
C GLN A 208 1.89 23.50 5.06
N ASN A 209 2.83 22.72 4.55
CA ASN A 209 4.24 22.97 4.76
C ASN A 209 4.72 24.05 3.78
N PRO A 210 5.04 25.28 4.23
CA PRO A 210 5.45 26.37 3.35
C PRO A 210 6.80 26.10 2.63
N PHE A 211 7.52 25.04 3.00
CA PHE A 211 8.78 24.63 2.37
C PHE A 211 8.60 23.52 1.32
N LEU A 212 7.39 22.99 1.12
CA LEU A 212 7.09 21.93 0.13
C LEU A 212 6.22 22.43 -1.04
N GLU A 213 6.00 23.74 -1.14
CA GLU A 213 5.06 24.43 -2.04
C GLU A 213 5.33 24.31 -3.56
N SER A 214 6.13 23.34 -4.03
CA SER A 214 6.30 23.17 -5.49
C SER A 214 6.23 21.75 -6.06
N ASP A 215 6.33 20.67 -5.28
CA ASP A 215 6.48 19.33 -5.89
C ASP A 215 5.55 18.21 -5.35
N TYR A 216 4.77 18.41 -4.27
CA TYR A 216 3.96 17.33 -3.67
C TYR A 216 2.46 17.36 -3.98
N HIS A 217 1.94 18.43 -4.59
CA HIS A 217 0.58 18.46 -5.15
C HIS A 217 0.65 18.29 -6.66
N CYS A 218 1.00 17.07 -7.12
CA CYS A 218 1.26 16.80 -8.53
C CYS A 218 -0.02 16.68 -9.40
N GLN A 219 -1.21 16.59 -8.77
CA GLN A 219 -2.48 16.43 -9.48
C GLN A 219 -3.37 17.68 -9.30
N ASP A 220 -3.91 18.19 -10.42
CA ASP A 220 -4.80 19.36 -10.44
C ASP A 220 -6.06 19.09 -9.59
N ASP A 221 -6.43 20.01 -8.70
CA ASP A 221 -7.64 19.95 -7.88
C ASP A 221 -8.89 19.59 -8.71
N ARG A 222 -8.96 20.07 -9.96
CA ARG A 222 -10.06 19.75 -10.87
C ARG A 222 -10.06 18.28 -11.27
N GLU A 223 -8.90 17.67 -11.44
CA GLU A 223 -8.78 16.25 -11.78
C GLU A 223 -9.13 15.35 -10.59
N LEU A 224 -8.81 15.77 -9.36
CA LEU A 224 -9.24 15.06 -8.14
C LEU A 224 -10.76 14.97 -8.06
N MET A 225 -11.46 16.06 -8.42
CA MET A 225 -12.91 16.12 -8.44
C MET A 225 -13.56 15.27 -9.57
N MET A 226 -12.76 14.75 -10.49
CA MET A 226 -13.16 13.84 -11.56
C MET A 226 -12.95 12.35 -11.21
N ILE A 227 -12.33 12.04 -10.07
CA ILE A 227 -12.20 10.67 -9.58
C ILE A 227 -13.62 10.11 -9.32
N PRO A 228 -13.96 8.92 -9.85
CA PRO A 228 -15.27 8.31 -9.59
C PRO A 228 -15.57 8.16 -8.10
N GLY A 229 -16.82 8.37 -7.69
CA GLY A 229 -17.21 8.36 -6.27
C GLY A 229 -17.04 9.68 -5.52
N THR A 230 -16.35 10.68 -6.09
CA THR A 230 -16.13 11.98 -5.44
C THR A 230 -17.39 12.86 -5.44
N GLN A 231 -18.28 12.72 -6.42
CA GLN A 231 -19.49 13.56 -6.56
C GLN A 231 -20.78 12.83 -6.14
N GLU A 232 -20.68 11.58 -5.68
CA GLU A 232 -21.85 10.79 -5.26
C GLU A 232 -22.19 11.11 -3.80
N PRO A 233 -23.41 11.59 -3.47
CA PRO A 233 -23.80 11.87 -2.10
C PRO A 233 -23.97 10.58 -1.27
N VAL A 234 -24.12 10.73 0.05
CA VAL A 234 -24.55 9.62 0.92
C VAL A 234 -25.95 9.16 0.48
N HIS A 235 -26.14 7.84 0.42
CA HIS A 235 -27.33 7.21 -0.16
C HIS A 235 -28.67 7.71 0.42
N ASP A 236 -28.74 8.09 1.70
CA ASP A 236 -29.95 8.62 2.33
C ASP A 236 -30.54 9.88 1.65
N GLN A 237 -29.76 10.58 0.81
CA GLN A 237 -30.22 11.74 0.05
C GLN A 237 -30.73 11.40 -1.37
N GLU A 238 -30.44 10.22 -1.92
CA GLU A 238 -30.89 9.82 -3.26
C GLU A 238 -32.43 9.68 -3.33
N GLU A 239 -33.07 9.20 -2.26
CA GLU A 239 -34.54 9.00 -2.19
C GLU A 239 -35.35 10.31 -2.27
N THR A 240 -34.74 11.48 -2.05
CA THR A 240 -35.44 12.77 -2.20
C THR A 240 -35.42 13.32 -3.63
N SER A 241 -34.71 12.66 -4.55
CA SER A 241 -34.52 13.09 -5.94
C SER A 241 -35.24 12.22 -6.98
N GLU A 242 -36.13 11.32 -6.57
CA GLU A 242 -37.02 10.56 -7.46
C GLU A 242 -38.12 11.44 -8.08
N ASN A 243 -37.74 12.42 -8.91
CA ASN A 243 -38.64 12.90 -9.96
C ASN A 243 -37.89 13.63 -11.08
N ARG A 244 -37.19 12.88 -11.94
CA ARG A 244 -36.90 13.27 -13.33
C ARG A 244 -36.54 12.07 -14.21
N GLN A 245 -37.60 11.37 -14.63
CA GLN A 245 -37.82 10.68 -15.90
C GLN A 245 -36.63 10.05 -16.68
N SER A 246 -36.56 8.72 -16.61
CA SER A 246 -36.69 7.74 -17.73
C SER A 246 -36.28 8.17 -19.15
N TRP A 247 -35.33 7.43 -19.77
CA TRP A 247 -35.50 6.83 -21.10
C TRP A 247 -34.77 5.49 -21.22
N THR A 248 -35.53 4.47 -21.64
CA THR A 248 -35.10 3.14 -22.07
C THR A 248 -34.35 3.18 -23.40
N SER A 249 -33.40 2.27 -23.63
CA SER A 249 -33.57 1.15 -24.58
C SER A 249 -32.28 0.69 -25.28
N ALA A 250 -32.17 -0.64 -25.40
CA ALA A 250 -31.69 -1.35 -26.58
C ALA A 250 -30.27 -1.05 -27.11
N PHE A 251 -29.22 -1.59 -26.46
CA PHE A 251 -27.97 -1.93 -27.17
C PHE A 251 -27.16 -3.05 -26.47
N GLN A 252 -27.85 -3.98 -25.80
CA GLN A 252 -27.19 -5.07 -25.05
C GLN A 252 -27.15 -6.42 -25.78
N GLN A 253 -27.50 -6.49 -27.06
CA GLN A 253 -27.29 -7.69 -27.87
C GLN A 253 -26.90 -7.34 -29.30
N ALA A 254 -25.60 -7.24 -29.57
CA ALA A 254 -24.98 -7.66 -30.85
C ALA A 254 -23.44 -7.47 -30.83
N CYS A 255 -22.73 -8.58 -31.00
CA CYS A 255 -21.40 -8.72 -31.63
C CYS A 255 -20.19 -8.14 -30.85
N LEU A 256 -19.23 -8.92 -30.30
CA LEU A 256 -18.52 -10.07 -30.87
C LEU A 256 -18.43 -10.01 -32.40
N PHE A 257 -17.52 -9.19 -32.94
CA PHE A 257 -16.69 -9.47 -34.12
C PHE A 257 -15.93 -8.21 -34.52
N ALA A 258 -14.62 -8.17 -34.23
CA ALA A 258 -13.57 -7.68 -35.13
C ALA A 258 -12.24 -7.65 -34.36
N LEU A 259 -11.53 -8.78 -34.41
CA LEU A 259 -10.08 -8.77 -34.29
C LEU A 259 -9.47 -8.08 -35.52
N ALA A 260 -8.32 -7.45 -35.27
CA ALA A 260 -7.17 -7.30 -36.18
C ALA A 260 -6.88 -5.89 -36.74
N LEU A 261 -5.69 -5.41 -36.33
CA LEU A 261 -4.61 -4.76 -37.09
C LEU A 261 -4.16 -3.48 -36.34
N PHE A 262 -2.97 -3.42 -35.74
CA PHE A 262 -1.68 -3.45 -36.43
C PHE A 262 -0.52 -3.92 -35.52
N ARG A 263 0.40 -4.69 -36.10
CA ARG A 263 1.74 -5.02 -35.58
C ARG A 263 2.77 -4.00 -36.08
N SER A 264 3.80 -3.73 -35.26
CA SER A 264 5.25 -3.79 -35.61
C SER A 264 6.08 -3.04 -34.54
N THR A 265 7.30 -3.37 -34.10
CA THR A 265 8.26 -4.50 -34.18
C THR A 265 9.51 -4.08 -33.39
N MET A 266 10.00 -4.90 -32.45
CA MET A 266 11.40 -5.32 -32.22
C MET A 266 11.45 -6.18 -30.94
N PRO A 267 12.12 -7.35 -30.93
CA PRO A 267 12.17 -8.20 -29.76
C PRO A 267 13.30 -7.72 -28.84
N ARG A 268 12.95 -6.97 -27.78
CA ARG A 268 13.66 -7.18 -26.52
C ARG A 268 13.21 -8.55 -26.03
N LEU A 269 14.15 -9.44 -25.69
CA LEU A 269 13.84 -10.67 -24.96
C LEU A 269 12.86 -10.29 -23.84
N LYS A 270 11.62 -10.81 -23.93
CA LYS A 270 10.64 -10.61 -22.85
C LYS A 270 11.31 -11.12 -21.57
N PRO A 271 11.44 -10.31 -20.52
CA PRO A 271 11.76 -10.84 -19.21
C PRO A 271 10.74 -11.94 -18.93
N HIS A 272 11.19 -13.09 -18.44
CA HIS A 272 10.28 -14.14 -18.02
C HIS A 272 9.24 -13.52 -17.07
N GLU A 273 7.95 -13.79 -17.29
CA GLU A 273 6.80 -13.25 -16.52
C GLU A 273 6.81 -13.61 -15.01
N ASN A 274 7.92 -14.18 -14.49
CA ASN A 274 8.17 -14.58 -13.11
C ASN A 274 9.59 -14.23 -12.62
N SER A 275 10.25 -13.22 -13.18
CA SER A 275 11.62 -12.85 -12.76
C SER A 275 11.61 -11.88 -11.60
N VAL A 276 12.11 -12.29 -10.43
CA VAL A 276 12.43 -11.37 -9.34
C VAL A 276 13.62 -10.49 -9.76
N SER A 277 13.44 -9.18 -9.71
CA SER A 277 14.50 -8.21 -9.95
C SER A 277 15.21 -7.88 -8.64
N PHE A 278 16.54 -7.80 -8.68
CA PHE A 278 17.36 -7.26 -7.61
C PHE A 278 18.21 -6.13 -8.18
N GLN A 279 18.25 -5.01 -7.48
CA GLN A 279 19.29 -4.01 -7.65
C GLN A 279 20.40 -4.33 -6.65
N TYR A 280 21.66 -4.33 -7.09
CA TYR A 280 22.79 -4.49 -6.18
C TYR A 280 23.76 -3.33 -6.33
N ILE A 281 24.40 -2.96 -5.22
CA ILE A 281 25.48 -1.98 -5.14
C ILE A 281 26.52 -2.54 -4.18
N SER A 282 27.79 -2.35 -4.51
CA SER A 282 28.97 -2.79 -3.74
C SER A 282 30.03 -1.69 -3.82
N ASP A 283 30.99 -1.71 -2.91
CA ASP A 283 32.21 -0.86 -2.98
C ASP A 283 31.87 0.64 -3.07
N LEU A 284 30.82 1.06 -2.36
CA LEU A 284 30.36 2.46 -2.34
C LEU A 284 31.31 3.35 -1.51
N HIS A 285 31.95 2.77 -0.49
CA HIS A 285 32.93 3.43 0.38
C HIS A 285 32.50 4.82 0.89
N LEU A 286 31.31 4.90 1.50
CA LEU A 286 30.77 6.15 2.04
C LEU A 286 31.71 6.80 3.07
N GLU A 287 32.52 6.00 3.76
CA GLU A 287 33.55 6.48 4.67
C GLU A 287 34.68 7.27 4.00
N SER A 288 34.98 6.97 2.73
CA SER A 288 36.05 7.62 1.97
C SER A 288 35.62 8.99 1.45
N GLN A 289 34.32 9.17 1.21
CA GLN A 289 33.73 10.44 0.78
C GLN A 289 33.26 11.32 1.97
N GLN A 290 33.34 10.80 3.20
CA GLN A 290 32.91 11.42 4.46
C GLN A 290 31.40 11.76 4.57
N THR A 291 30.60 11.39 3.58
CA THR A 291 29.15 11.61 3.57
C THR A 291 28.41 10.29 3.34
N TYR A 292 27.31 10.12 4.08
CA TYR A 292 26.41 8.96 4.01
C TYR A 292 25.07 9.34 3.36
N ASP A 293 25.06 10.46 2.62
CA ASP A 293 23.91 11.06 1.94
C ASP A 293 23.72 10.56 0.49
N PHE A 294 24.51 9.55 0.09
CA PHE A 294 24.41 8.96 -1.25
C PHE A 294 23.02 8.38 -1.49
N GLU A 295 22.33 8.96 -2.47
CA GLU A 295 21.02 8.49 -2.88
C GLU A 295 21.15 7.38 -3.90
N ILE A 296 20.52 6.24 -3.61
CA ILE A 296 20.40 5.14 -4.56
C ILE A 296 19.07 5.31 -5.30
N PRO A 297 19.07 5.55 -6.63
CA PRO A 297 17.84 5.53 -7.41
C PRO A 297 17.24 4.13 -7.39
N GLN A 298 15.95 4.03 -7.13
CA GLN A 298 15.25 2.75 -7.12
C GLN A 298 14.98 2.29 -8.56
N VAL A 299 15.65 1.22 -8.99
CA VAL A 299 15.36 0.54 -10.26
C VAL A 299 14.81 -0.89 -10.06
N SER A 300 14.64 -1.29 -8.80
CA SER A 300 14.16 -2.62 -8.39
C SER A 300 13.51 -2.56 -6.99
N PRO A 301 12.55 -3.45 -6.65
CA PRO A 301 11.98 -3.51 -5.31
C PRO A 301 12.97 -3.94 -4.22
N TYR A 302 13.97 -4.76 -4.56
CA TYR A 302 14.95 -5.30 -3.61
C TYR A 302 16.34 -4.70 -3.85
N LEU A 303 16.97 -4.20 -2.78
CA LEU A 303 18.34 -3.72 -2.81
C LEU A 303 19.27 -4.72 -2.13
N VAL A 304 20.38 -5.06 -2.77
CA VAL A 304 21.50 -5.80 -2.17
C VAL A 304 22.69 -4.85 -2.02
N LEU A 305 22.99 -4.48 -0.78
CA LEU A 305 24.22 -3.82 -0.37
C LEU A 305 25.28 -4.91 -0.17
N ALA A 306 26.11 -5.14 -1.19
CA ALA A 306 26.94 -6.33 -1.35
C ALA A 306 28.36 -6.20 -0.75
N GLY A 307 28.52 -5.41 0.31
CA GLY A 307 29.79 -5.18 1.00
C GLY A 307 30.51 -3.91 0.57
N ASP A 308 31.42 -3.46 1.43
CA ASP A 308 32.25 -2.27 1.25
C ASP A 308 31.43 -1.01 0.94
N VAL A 309 30.31 -0.88 1.63
CA VAL A 309 29.38 0.24 1.51
C VAL A 309 29.75 1.36 2.48
N GLY A 310 30.09 1.01 3.72
CA GLY A 310 30.39 1.98 4.78
C GLY A 310 31.08 1.31 5.98
N ARG A 311 31.23 2.04 7.09
CA ARG A 311 31.81 1.51 8.34
C ARG A 311 30.76 1.36 9.44
N LEU A 312 30.72 0.22 10.11
CA LEU A 312 29.86 0.02 11.28
C LEU A 312 30.27 0.89 12.48
N LYS A 313 31.54 1.33 12.52
CA LYS A 313 32.03 2.32 13.48
C LYS A 313 31.31 3.66 13.37
N ASP A 314 30.92 4.06 12.16
CA ASP A 314 30.20 5.32 11.89
C ASP A 314 28.69 5.14 12.12
N TYR A 315 28.33 4.51 13.25
CA TYR A 315 27.01 3.93 13.50
C TYR A 315 25.83 4.83 13.14
N SER A 316 25.80 6.07 13.63
CA SER A 316 24.66 6.97 13.42
C SER A 316 24.49 7.31 11.94
N LYS A 317 25.58 7.63 11.24
CA LYS A 317 25.55 7.98 9.82
C LYS A 317 25.17 6.78 8.95
N TYR A 318 25.71 5.61 9.27
CA TYR A 318 25.38 4.38 8.56
C TYR A 318 23.93 3.97 8.78
N LEU A 319 23.39 4.14 9.99
CA LEU A 319 21.97 3.91 10.27
C LEU A 319 21.08 4.89 9.49
N GLU A 320 21.41 6.18 9.45
CA GLU A 320 20.67 7.18 8.66
C GLU A 320 20.62 6.81 7.17
N PHE A 321 21.76 6.41 6.59
CA PHE A 321 21.82 5.89 5.23
C PHE A 321 20.88 4.67 5.03
N LEU A 322 20.93 3.70 5.94
CA LEU A 322 20.09 2.49 5.86
C LEU A 322 18.60 2.81 6.04
N ILE A 323 18.23 3.81 6.84
CA ILE A 323 16.85 4.29 6.98
C ILE A 323 16.33 4.78 5.63
N VAL A 324 17.09 5.63 4.94
CA VAL A 324 16.71 6.14 3.61
C VAL A 324 16.52 4.98 2.62
N GLN A 325 17.43 4.00 2.61
CA GLN A 325 17.28 2.85 1.72
C GLN A 325 16.08 1.97 2.11
N CYS A 326 15.83 1.72 3.39
CA CYS A 326 14.67 0.94 3.83
C CYS A 326 13.34 1.68 3.60
N GLN A 327 13.34 3.01 3.48
CA GLN A 327 12.16 3.76 3.06
C GLN A 327 11.88 3.59 1.55
N ARG A 328 12.93 3.58 0.71
CA ARG A 328 12.82 3.46 -0.75
C ARG A 328 12.57 2.04 -1.25
N PHE A 329 13.25 1.05 -0.65
CA PHE A 329 13.17 -0.35 -1.09
C PHE A 329 12.18 -1.16 -0.25
N TRP A 330 11.63 -2.23 -0.83
CA TRP A 330 10.75 -3.18 -0.11
C TRP A 330 11.54 -3.97 0.93
N ARG A 331 12.78 -4.36 0.58
CA ARG A 331 13.74 -4.98 1.48
C ARG A 331 15.15 -4.64 1.05
N VAL A 332 16.01 -4.42 2.04
CA VAL A 332 17.45 -4.17 1.86
C VAL A 332 18.21 -5.35 2.46
N PHE A 333 19.00 -6.02 1.64
CA PHE A 333 19.90 -7.08 2.04
C PHE A 333 21.30 -6.50 2.22
N LEU A 334 21.90 -6.68 3.40
CA LEU A 334 23.23 -6.20 3.71
C LEU A 334 24.20 -7.38 3.86
N VAL A 335 25.19 -7.44 2.99
CA VAL A 335 26.38 -8.30 3.13
C VAL A 335 27.50 -7.42 3.65
N LEU A 336 28.22 -7.88 4.69
CA LEU A 336 29.32 -7.12 5.27
C LEU A 336 30.63 -7.42 4.51
N GLY A 337 31.26 -6.41 3.94
CA GLY A 337 32.62 -6.45 3.40
C GLY A 337 33.67 -6.19 4.49
N ASN A 338 34.92 -6.02 4.11
CA ASN A 338 36.00 -5.73 5.07
C ASN A 338 35.93 -4.29 5.58
N HIS A 339 35.48 -3.35 4.76
CA HIS A 339 35.36 -1.94 5.15
C HIS A 339 34.32 -1.72 6.24
N GLU A 340 33.25 -2.54 6.30
CA GLU A 340 32.30 -2.51 7.43
C GLU A 340 32.97 -2.69 8.79
N PHE A 341 34.11 -3.40 8.85
CA PHE A 341 34.86 -3.66 10.08
C PHE A 341 36.02 -2.68 10.33
N TYR A 342 36.24 -1.67 9.48
CA TYR A 342 37.36 -0.75 9.69
C TYR A 342 37.19 0.07 10.97
N GLY A 343 38.15 -0.07 11.88
CA GLY A 343 38.21 0.65 13.15
C GLY A 343 37.29 0.10 14.24
N ILE A 344 36.69 -1.08 14.06
CA ILE A 344 35.88 -1.82 15.03
C ILE A 344 36.34 -3.29 15.05
N SER A 345 36.25 -3.97 16.20
CA SER A 345 36.64 -5.39 16.23
C SER A 345 35.63 -6.24 15.44
N ARG A 346 36.06 -7.39 14.92
CA ARG A 346 35.17 -8.28 14.16
C ARG A 346 33.97 -8.73 15.00
N GLN A 347 34.18 -9.08 16.27
CA GLN A 347 33.09 -9.49 17.15
C GLN A 347 32.09 -8.36 17.37
N GLU A 348 32.57 -7.17 17.71
CA GLU A 348 31.75 -5.99 17.97
C GLU A 348 30.97 -5.54 16.73
N GLY A 349 31.62 -5.52 15.55
CA GLY A 349 30.95 -5.19 14.29
C GLY A 349 29.80 -6.16 13.98
N LEU A 350 29.95 -7.44 14.30
CA LEU A 350 28.89 -8.43 14.11
C LEU A 350 27.71 -8.24 15.06
N GLU A 351 27.97 -7.79 16.28
CA GLU A 351 26.94 -7.42 17.25
C GLU A 351 26.20 -6.16 16.81
N VAL A 352 26.93 -5.15 16.31
CA VAL A 352 26.35 -3.93 15.74
C VAL A 352 25.47 -4.27 14.53
N ALA A 353 25.94 -5.06 13.58
CA ALA A 353 25.18 -5.46 12.41
C ALA A 353 23.88 -6.20 12.78
N ARG A 354 23.95 -7.13 13.74
CA ARG A 354 22.75 -7.79 14.28
C ARG A 354 21.79 -6.80 14.94
N SER A 355 22.32 -5.81 15.67
CA SER A 355 21.49 -4.80 16.32
C SER A 355 20.75 -3.90 15.32
N LEU A 356 21.31 -3.68 14.11
CA LEU A 356 20.67 -2.88 13.06
C LEU A 356 19.37 -3.53 12.59
N GLU A 357 19.34 -4.84 12.33
CA GLU A 357 18.10 -5.55 11.93
C GLU A 357 16.94 -5.37 12.92
N LEU A 358 17.25 -5.19 14.21
CA LEU A 358 16.27 -5.05 15.28
C LEU A 358 15.79 -3.60 15.48
N LYS A 359 16.34 -2.63 14.73
CA LYS A 359 15.96 -1.21 14.89
C LYS A 359 14.58 -0.95 14.30
N ARG A 360 13.68 -0.45 15.16
CA ARG A 360 12.29 -0.12 14.77
C ARG A 360 12.22 0.90 13.63
N CYS A 361 13.16 1.84 13.56
CA CYS A 361 13.22 2.84 12.48
C CYS A 361 13.50 2.25 11.09
N LEU A 362 13.98 1.00 10.99
CA LEU A 362 14.17 0.30 9.73
C LEU A 362 12.96 -0.54 9.30
N GLY A 363 11.87 -0.53 10.09
CA GLY A 363 10.59 -1.14 9.72
C GLY A 363 10.62 -2.65 9.45
N GLY A 364 11.63 -3.38 9.94
CA GLY A 364 11.83 -4.80 9.64
C GLY A 364 12.24 -5.11 8.20
N LYS A 365 12.69 -4.10 7.45
CA LYS A 365 13.08 -4.20 6.03
C LYS A 365 14.57 -4.45 5.79
N LEU A 366 15.41 -4.33 6.81
CA LEU A 366 16.82 -4.69 6.72
C LEU A 366 17.00 -6.18 7.01
N THR A 367 17.80 -6.87 6.20
CA THR A 367 18.24 -8.24 6.47
C THR A 367 19.74 -8.34 6.24
N VAL A 368 20.49 -8.59 7.31
CA VAL A 368 21.92 -8.84 7.30
C VAL A 368 22.17 -10.31 6.93
N LEU A 369 22.81 -10.50 5.79
CA LEU A 369 23.13 -11.81 5.26
C LEU A 369 24.53 -12.24 5.70
N LYS A 370 24.58 -13.04 6.76
CA LYS A 370 25.83 -13.56 7.33
C LYS A 370 25.71 -15.02 7.70
N ARG A 371 25.95 -15.89 6.72
CA ARG A 371 25.72 -17.35 6.83
C ARG A 371 24.26 -17.63 7.22
N THR A 372 23.37 -16.77 6.74
CA THR A 372 21.93 -16.85 6.94
C THR A 372 21.28 -17.05 5.57
N GLN A 373 20.05 -17.55 5.64
CA GLN A 373 19.18 -17.67 4.48
C GLN A 373 18.00 -16.75 4.68
N PHE A 374 17.60 -16.07 3.61
CA PHE A 374 16.34 -15.36 3.55
C PHE A 374 15.48 -15.99 2.47
N HIS A 375 14.35 -16.57 2.87
CA HIS A 375 13.37 -17.09 1.92
C HIS A 375 12.56 -15.91 1.41
N LEU A 376 12.85 -15.48 0.19
CA LEU A 376 12.08 -14.43 -0.45
C LEU A 376 10.70 -14.96 -0.83
N ASN A 377 10.67 -16.18 -1.38
CA ASN A 377 9.46 -16.90 -1.74
C ASN A 377 9.73 -18.42 -1.75
N ARG A 378 8.79 -19.24 -2.23
CA ARG A 378 8.92 -20.71 -2.26
C ARG A 378 10.02 -21.24 -3.20
N ARG A 379 10.50 -20.44 -4.14
CA ARG A 379 11.49 -20.80 -5.17
C ARG A 379 12.83 -20.11 -5.00
N ILE A 380 12.84 -18.93 -4.37
CA ILE A 380 14.03 -18.09 -4.21
C ILE A 380 14.38 -18.00 -2.75
N ALA A 381 15.46 -18.68 -2.38
CA ALA A 381 16.18 -18.46 -1.15
C ALA A 381 17.45 -17.67 -1.46
N ILE A 382 17.63 -16.56 -0.75
CA ILE A 382 18.83 -15.73 -0.82
C ILE A 382 19.75 -16.23 0.28
N LEU A 383 20.89 -16.78 -0.13
CA LEU A 383 21.97 -17.15 0.76
C LEU A 383 23.01 -16.04 0.68
N GLY A 384 23.42 -15.49 1.81
CA GLY A 384 24.53 -14.55 1.82
C GLY A 384 25.48 -14.80 2.97
N CYS A 385 26.76 -14.73 2.64
CA CYS A 385 27.85 -14.78 3.58
C CYS A 385 29.05 -14.03 3.00
N THR A 386 29.79 -13.35 3.86
CA THR A 386 31.14 -12.89 3.53
C THR A 386 32.03 -14.11 3.34
N LEU A 387 32.61 -14.26 2.15
CA LEU A 387 33.65 -15.26 1.90
C LEU A 387 35.00 -14.64 2.27
N HIS A 388 35.74 -15.30 3.15
CA HIS A 388 37.11 -14.94 3.46
C HIS A 388 38.04 -15.93 2.77
N THR A 389 39.07 -15.43 2.10
CA THR A 389 40.16 -16.28 1.62
C THR A 389 40.75 -17.03 2.80
N SER A 390 40.85 -18.35 2.67
CA SER A 390 41.61 -19.16 3.62
C SER A 390 43.07 -18.77 3.46
N ILE A 391 43.61 -18.01 4.41
CA ILE A 391 45.04 -17.72 4.47
C ILE A 391 45.70 -18.97 5.06
N PRO A 392 46.56 -19.69 4.31
CA PRO A 392 47.30 -20.82 4.85
C PRO A 392 48.12 -20.36 6.07
N SER A 393 48.29 -21.23 7.07
CA SER A 393 49.07 -20.92 8.27
C SER A 393 50.50 -20.48 7.94
N GLU A 394 51.06 -20.93 6.80
CA GLU A 394 52.39 -20.50 6.34
C GLU A 394 52.41 -19.07 5.77
N SER A 395 51.24 -18.52 5.45
CA SER A 395 51.05 -17.16 4.93
C SER A 395 50.59 -16.15 5.99
N GLU A 396 50.41 -16.58 7.25
CA GLU A 396 50.33 -15.69 8.42
C GLU A 396 51.71 -15.08 8.70
N LEU A 397 52.25 -14.36 7.71
CA LEU A 397 53.40 -13.52 7.92
C LEU A 397 52.86 -12.18 8.42
N TRP A 398 53.36 -11.81 9.59
CA TRP A 398 53.23 -10.54 10.32
C TRP A 398 52.19 -10.54 11.46
N PRO A 399 52.64 -10.47 12.73
CA PRO A 399 51.79 -10.43 13.92
C PRO A 399 51.03 -9.11 14.09
#